data_AF-A0A2P4X2I7-F1
#
_entry.id   AF-A0A2P4X2I7-F1
#
_cell.length_a   1.000
_cell.length_b   1.000
_cell.length_c   1.000
_cell.angle_alpha   90.00
_cell.angle_beta   90.00
_cell.angle_gamma   90.00
#
_symmetry.space_group_name_H-M   'P 1'
#
loop_
_entity.id
_entity.type
_entity.pdbx_description
1 polymer ?
#
loop_
_entity_poly.entity_id
_entity_poly.type
_entity_poly.pdbx_seq_one_letter_code
_entity_poly.pdbx_strand_id
1 'polypeptide(L)'
;MASCPSLRSQSFANLDDVLYRHLQWTLTIDFEHQQLKGFADYTFAYMGTSKSPVLILDTQSLSIESVSVDGVNVTNFSLGDQHSVFGRALSVPISSLSTSVRVTYATSSQSSGLQ
;
A
#
# COMPACT_ATOMS: atom_id res chain seq x y z
N MET A 1 15.13 12.87 -5.27
CA MET A 1 14.14 12.23 -6.15
C MET A 1 14.04 10.78 -5.70
N ALA A 2 12.88 10.34 -5.22
CA ALA A 2 12.67 8.95 -4.84
C ALA A 2 12.58 8.12 -6.13
N SER A 3 13.49 7.19 -6.33
CA SER A 3 13.52 6.34 -7.53
C SER A 3 12.37 5.33 -7.49
N CYS A 4 11.64 5.18 -8.61
CA CYS A 4 10.60 4.17 -8.76
C CYS A 4 11.21 2.74 -8.68
N PRO A 5 10.65 1.81 -7.87
CA PRO A 5 11.12 0.43 -7.81
C PRO A 5 11.00 -0.28 -9.16
N SER A 6 11.87 -1.25 -9.45
CA SER A 6 11.76 -2.07 -10.66
C SER A 6 10.54 -3.00 -10.59
N LEU A 7 9.71 -3.00 -11.64
CA LEU A 7 8.55 -3.89 -11.75
C LEU A 7 8.96 -5.37 -11.84
N ARG A 8 8.32 -6.24 -11.06
CA ARG A 8 8.38 -7.70 -11.18
C ARG A 8 6.96 -8.21 -11.36
N SER A 9 6.72 -9.00 -12.42
CA SER A 9 5.39 -9.54 -12.72
C SER A 9 4.26 -8.49 -12.74
N GLN A 10 4.53 -7.31 -13.30
CA GLN A 10 3.58 -6.18 -13.38
C GLN A 10 3.17 -5.59 -12.02
N SER A 11 3.99 -5.78 -10.98
CA SER A 11 3.80 -5.24 -9.63
C SER A 11 5.07 -4.54 -9.14
N PHE A 12 4.91 -3.46 -8.37
CA PHE A 12 5.98 -2.81 -7.63
C PHE A 12 6.23 -3.46 -6.26
N ALA A 13 5.30 -4.30 -5.78
CA ALA A 13 5.40 -4.91 -4.46
C ALA A 13 6.65 -5.78 -4.35
N ASN A 14 7.35 -5.69 -3.22
CA ASN A 14 8.54 -6.49 -2.95
C ASN A 14 8.17 -7.89 -2.43
N LEU A 15 7.47 -8.65 -3.28
CA LEU A 15 6.96 -9.99 -2.97
C LEU A 15 8.04 -11.04 -2.67
N ASP A 16 9.28 -10.79 -3.10
CA ASP A 16 10.44 -11.64 -2.75
C ASP A 16 10.84 -11.46 -1.26
N ASP A 17 10.55 -10.30 -0.66
CA ASP A 17 10.92 -9.96 0.71
C ASP A 17 9.73 -9.99 1.68
N VAL A 18 8.49 -9.87 1.19
CA VAL A 18 7.29 -9.74 2.02
C VAL A 18 6.29 -10.83 1.67
N LEU A 19 5.98 -11.67 2.66
CA LEU A 19 4.94 -12.69 2.56
C LEU A 19 3.65 -12.19 3.23
N TYR A 20 2.64 -11.85 2.44
CA TYR A 20 1.30 -11.49 2.91
C TYR A 20 0.51 -12.75 3.30
N ARG A 21 -0.20 -12.70 4.42
CA ARG A 21 -0.94 -13.84 5.00
C ARG A 21 -2.44 -13.61 5.06
N HIS A 22 -2.85 -12.39 5.35
CA HIS A 22 -4.26 -12.04 5.51
C HIS A 22 -4.51 -10.59 5.10
N LEU A 23 -5.73 -10.32 4.65
CA LEU A 23 -6.25 -8.99 4.39
C LEU A 23 -7.58 -8.84 5.12
N GLN A 24 -7.61 -7.95 6.11
CA GLN A 24 -8.85 -7.41 6.65
C GLN A 24 -9.18 -6.14 5.88
N TRP A 25 -10.32 -6.15 5.21
CA TRP A 25 -10.78 -5.04 4.39
C TRP A 25 -12.10 -4.52 4.92
N THR A 26 -12.14 -3.24 5.29
CA THR A 26 -13.35 -2.59 5.81
C THR A 26 -13.58 -1.31 5.03
N LEU A 27 -14.73 -1.23 4.39
CA LEU A 27 -15.08 -0.13 3.51
C LEU A 27 -16.51 0.35 3.73
N THR A 28 -16.69 1.64 3.47
CA THR A 28 -17.97 2.30 3.29
C THR A 28 -18.09 2.69 1.82
N ILE A 29 -19.28 2.45 1.25
CA ILE A 29 -19.62 2.86 -0.12
C ILE A 29 -20.30 4.22 -0.05
N ASP A 30 -19.73 5.20 -0.74
CA ASP A 30 -20.25 6.56 -0.90
C ASP A 30 -20.79 6.71 -2.33
N PHE A 31 -22.09 6.46 -2.50
CA PHE A 31 -22.75 6.53 -3.82
C PHE A 31 -22.86 7.96 -4.36
N GLU A 32 -22.94 8.95 -3.47
CA GLU A 32 -23.02 10.36 -3.87
C GLU A 32 -21.73 10.80 -4.55
N HIS A 33 -20.58 10.44 -3.96
CA HIS A 33 -19.28 10.78 -4.51
C HIS A 33 -18.69 9.71 -5.44
N GLN A 34 -19.35 8.55 -5.57
CA GLN A 34 -18.86 7.38 -6.31
C GLN A 34 -17.48 6.90 -5.82
N GLN A 35 -17.36 6.75 -4.49
CA GLN A 35 -16.10 6.40 -3.84
C GLN A 35 -16.26 5.26 -2.84
N LEU A 36 -15.21 4.46 -2.68
CA LEU A 36 -15.01 3.62 -1.51
C LEU A 36 -14.08 4.34 -0.55
N LYS A 37 -14.42 4.35 0.73
CA LYS A 37 -13.61 4.91 1.81
C LYS A 37 -13.45 3.88 2.91
N GLY A 38 -12.24 3.72 3.43
CA GLY A 38 -11.99 2.78 4.53
C GLY A 38 -10.53 2.38 4.61
N PHE A 39 -10.27 1.13 4.97
CA PHE A 39 -8.89 0.65 5.13
C PHE A 39 -8.69 -0.79 4.66
N ALA A 40 -7.47 -1.05 4.23
CA ALA A 40 -6.92 -2.39 4.05
C ALA A 40 -5.86 -2.62 5.15
N ASP A 41 -6.05 -3.66 5.93
CA ASP A 41 -5.12 -4.10 6.98
C ASP A 41 -4.54 -5.46 6.61
N TYR A 42 -3.27 -5.44 6.23
CA TYR A 42 -2.54 -6.63 5.85
C TYR A 42 -1.78 -7.19 7.04
N THR A 43 -1.91 -8.50 7.26
CA THR A 43 -0.96 -9.26 8.07
C THR A 43 0.11 -9.84 7.16
N PHE A 44 1.38 -9.67 7.51
CA PHE A 44 2.51 -10.12 6.70
C PHE A 44 3.66 -10.67 7.57
N ALA A 45 4.64 -11.28 6.92
CA ALA A 45 5.94 -11.60 7.49
C ALA A 45 7.03 -11.08 6.55
N TYR A 46 7.99 -10.33 7.10
CA TYR A 46 9.15 -9.87 6.35
C TYR A 46 10.25 -10.95 6.38
N MET A 47 10.67 -11.38 5.20
CA MET A 47 11.67 -12.43 4.95
C MET A 47 12.99 -11.86 4.41
N GLY A 48 13.02 -10.58 4.06
CA GLY A 48 14.22 -9.91 3.53
C GLY A 48 15.31 -9.71 4.59
N THR A 49 16.51 -9.36 4.13
CA THR A 49 17.70 -9.18 5.00
C THR A 49 18.17 -7.72 5.11
N SER A 50 17.41 -6.76 4.58
CA SER A 50 17.76 -5.34 4.64
C SER A 50 17.87 -4.83 6.08
N LYS A 51 18.88 -3.97 6.34
CA LYS A 51 19.02 -3.23 7.61
C LYS A 51 17.97 -2.13 7.78
N SER A 52 17.33 -1.71 6.70
CA SER A 52 16.22 -0.75 6.69
C SER A 52 15.08 -1.33 5.87
N PRO A 53 14.28 -2.25 6.46
CA PRO A 53 13.16 -2.87 5.78
C PRO A 53 12.12 -1.86 5.32
N VAL A 54 11.59 -2.09 4.12
CA VAL A 54 10.50 -1.31 3.54
C VAL A 54 9.50 -2.31 2.98
N LEU A 55 8.22 -2.04 3.22
CA LEU A 55 7.10 -2.74 2.60
C LEU A 55 6.61 -1.88 1.43
N ILE A 56 6.51 -2.48 0.24
CA ILE A 56 6.06 -1.79 -0.98
C ILE A 56 4.70 -2.36 -1.38
N LEU A 57 3.70 -1.48 -1.53
CA LEU A 57 2.35 -1.82 -2.03
C LEU A 57 2.10 -1.15 -3.38
N ASP A 58 1.32 -1.81 -4.23
CA ASP A 58 0.79 -1.19 -5.44
C ASP A 58 -0.40 -0.30 -5.11
N THR A 59 -0.47 0.89 -5.74
CA THR A 59 -1.62 1.79 -5.63
C THR A 59 -2.00 2.35 -6.99
N GLN A 60 -3.29 2.38 -7.32
CA GLN A 60 -3.79 2.96 -8.57
C GLN A 60 -4.96 3.88 -8.25
N SER A 61 -4.82 5.17 -8.55
CA SER A 61 -5.88 6.17 -8.38
C SER A 61 -6.48 6.21 -6.97
N LEU A 62 -5.67 5.96 -5.94
CA LEU A 62 -6.03 6.00 -4.52
C LEU A 62 -5.51 7.27 -3.84
N SER A 63 -6.33 7.85 -2.96
CA SER A 63 -5.92 8.87 -2.00
C SER A 63 -5.56 8.20 -0.68
N ILE A 64 -4.29 8.25 -0.28
CA ILE A 64 -3.81 7.66 0.97
C ILE A 64 -3.97 8.68 2.10
N GLU A 65 -4.81 8.37 3.08
CA GLU A 65 -5.12 9.27 4.20
C GLU A 65 -4.18 9.04 5.39
N SER A 66 -3.92 7.77 5.72
CA SER A 66 -2.98 7.40 6.77
C SER A 66 -2.42 5.99 6.56
N VAL A 67 -1.25 5.76 7.12
CA VAL A 67 -0.61 4.45 7.18
C VAL A 67 -0.21 4.19 8.63
N SER A 68 -0.47 2.98 9.13
CA SER A 68 0.05 2.52 10.41
C SER A 68 0.69 1.14 10.28
N VAL A 69 1.71 0.89 11.11
CA VAL A 69 2.44 -0.37 11.19
C VAL A 69 2.36 -0.84 12.64
N ASP A 70 1.89 -2.08 12.84
CA ASP A 70 1.65 -2.66 14.17
C ASP A 70 0.80 -1.73 15.09
N GLY A 71 -0.16 -1.01 14.48
CA GLY A 71 -1.05 -0.07 15.16
C GLY A 71 -0.47 1.34 15.42
N VAL A 72 0.78 1.60 15.04
CA VAL A 72 1.45 2.90 15.20
C VAL A 72 1.48 3.65 13.88
N ASN A 73 1.02 4.91 13.88
CA ASN A 73 1.01 5.73 12.67
C ASN A 73 2.44 6.01 12.16
N VAL A 74 2.60 5.87 10.85
CA VAL A 74 3.85 6.13 10.13
C VAL A 74 3.67 7.38 9.29
N THR A 75 4.57 8.35 9.44
CA THR A 75 4.49 9.65 8.73
C THR A 75 5.50 9.77 7.59
N ASN A 76 6.48 8.88 7.53
CA ASN A 76 7.55 8.86 6.53
C ASN A 76 7.33 7.82 5.43
N PHE A 77 6.09 7.38 5.20
CA PHE A 77 5.77 6.65 3.98
C PHE A 77 5.89 7.58 2.77
N SER A 78 6.07 7.01 1.58
CA SER A 78 6.18 7.79 0.36
C SER A 78 5.42 7.13 -0.79
N LEU A 79 4.93 7.96 -1.71
CA LEU A 79 4.38 7.51 -2.97
C LEU A 79 5.42 7.79 -4.06
N GLY A 80 5.76 6.75 -4.83
CA GLY A 80 6.66 6.86 -5.97
C GLY A 80 6.02 7.59 -7.15
N ASP A 81 6.79 7.68 -8.25
CA ASP A 81 6.32 8.28 -9.49
C ASP A 81 5.12 7.52 -10.07
N GLN A 82 4.19 8.28 -10.66
CA GLN A 82 3.03 7.71 -11.34
C GLN A 82 3.44 7.04 -12.65
N HIS A 83 3.25 5.72 -12.73
CA HIS A 83 3.22 4.96 -13.97
C HIS A 83 1.82 5.02 -14.59
N SER A 84 1.73 5.13 -15.92
CA SER A 84 0.46 5.26 -16.63
C SER A 84 -0.44 4.02 -16.53
N VAL A 85 0.17 2.83 -16.43
CA VAL A 85 -0.53 1.54 -16.43
C VAL A 85 -0.56 0.86 -15.05
N PHE A 86 0.50 1.02 -14.26
CA PHE A 86 0.72 0.21 -13.04
C PHE A 86 0.53 1.02 -11.76
N GLY A 87 0.09 2.28 -11.89
CA GLY A 87 -0.12 3.13 -10.74
C GLY A 87 1.19 3.63 -10.18
N ARG A 88 1.30 3.69 -8.86
CA ARG A 88 2.52 4.10 -8.15
C ARG A 88 2.76 3.23 -6.94
N ALA A 89 4.04 3.06 -6.59
CA ALA A 89 4.46 2.34 -5.41
C ALA A 89 4.17 3.16 -4.14
N LEU A 90 3.55 2.55 -3.13
CA LEU A 90 3.50 3.06 -1.76
C LEU A 90 4.58 2.36 -0.95
N SER A 91 5.61 3.10 -0.53
CA SER A 91 6.71 2.60 0.27
C SER A 91 6.52 2.96 1.73
N VAL A 92 6.42 1.95 2.59
CA VAL A 92 6.17 2.07 4.03
C VAL A 92 7.38 1.52 4.80
N PRO A 93 8.09 2.35 5.57
CA PRO A 93 9.14 1.87 6.48
C PRO A 93 8.56 0.93 7.53
N ILE A 94 9.21 -0.21 7.74
CA ILE A 94 8.79 -1.24 8.71
C ILE A 94 9.99 -1.73 9.53
N SER A 95 9.72 -2.43 10.63
CA SER A 95 10.71 -3.26 11.31
C SER A 95 10.75 -4.66 10.68
N SER A 96 11.86 -5.38 10.81
CA SER A 96 11.94 -6.79 10.39
C SER A 96 11.00 -7.71 11.18
N LEU A 97 10.53 -7.25 12.35
CA LEU A 97 9.57 -7.95 13.20
C LEU A 97 8.13 -7.44 13.04
N SER A 98 7.91 -6.45 12.18
CA SER A 98 6.56 -5.93 11.95
C SER A 98 5.67 -6.99 11.32
N THR A 99 4.41 -7.00 11.74
CA THR A 99 3.45 -8.05 11.41
C THR A 99 2.19 -7.54 10.75
N SER A 100 1.85 -6.25 10.93
CA SER A 100 0.71 -5.65 10.27
C SER A 100 0.99 -4.28 9.68
N VAL A 101 0.30 -3.98 8.57
CA VAL A 101 0.26 -2.65 7.97
C VAL A 101 -1.18 -2.33 7.61
N ARG A 102 -1.68 -1.20 8.11
CA ARG A 102 -2.99 -0.66 7.76
C ARG A 102 -2.82 0.57 6.90
N VAL A 103 -3.50 0.59 5.76
CA VAL A 103 -3.59 1.73 4.86
C VAL A 103 -5.03 2.20 4.85
N THR A 104 -5.27 3.41 5.34
CA THR A 104 -6.56 4.09 5.23
C THR A 104 -6.57 4.90 3.95
N TYR A 105 -7.58 4.72 3.11
CA TYR A 105 -7.64 5.32 1.79
C TYR A 105 -9.07 5.59 1.33
N ALA A 106 -9.15 6.45 0.32
CA ALA A 106 -10.33 6.66 -0.50
C ALA A 106 -10.00 6.37 -1.98
N THR A 107 -10.92 5.73 -2.71
CA THR A 107 -10.81 5.66 -4.17
C THR A 107 -11.15 7.02 -4.77
N SER A 108 -10.63 7.30 -5.96
CA SER A 108 -11.08 8.44 -6.77
C SER A 108 -12.10 7.99 -7.82
N SER A 109 -12.80 8.96 -8.42
CA SER A 109 -13.67 8.72 -9.59
C SER A 109 -12.91 8.21 -10.82
N GLN A 110 -11.58 8.29 -10.81
CA GLN A 110 -10.69 7.73 -11.83
C GLN A 110 -10.21 6.31 -11.50
N SER A 111 -10.77 5.68 -10.45
CA SER A 111 -10.47 4.28 -10.12
C SER A 111 -11.06 3.37 -11.19
N SER A 112 -10.22 2.54 -11.81
CA SER A 112 -10.64 1.56 -12.82
C SER A 112 -11.19 0.26 -12.22
N GLY A 113 -11.11 0.09 -10.89
CA GLY A 113 -11.46 -1.15 -10.19
C GLY A 113 -12.93 -1.25 -9.78
N LEU A 114 -13.77 -0.27 -10.11
CA LEU A 114 -15.18 -0.19 -9.72
C LEU A 114 -16.02 0.20 -10.95
N GLN A 115 -17.20 -0.42 -11.10
CA GLN A 115 -18.19 -0.18 -12.16
C GLN A 115 -19.60 -0.13 -11.59
#